data_AF-A0A2V9B2C2-F1
#
_entry.id   AF-A0A2V9B2C2-F1
#
_cell.length_a   1.000
_cell.length_b   1.000
_cell.length_c   1.000
_cell.angle_alpha   90.00
_cell.angle_beta   90.00
_cell.angle_gamma   90.00
#
_symmetry.space_group_name_H-M   'P 1'
#
loop_
_entity.id
_entity.type
_entity.pdbx_description
1 polymer ?
#
loop_
_entity_poly.entity_id
_entity_poly.type
_entity_poly.pdbx_seq_one_letter_code
_entity_poly.pdbx_strand_id
1 'polypeptide(L)'
;MATIIAKQKRRKLYYYVVESARVDGKPRIVKQTYLGTAERVAALIQDRTAPLPLSVTWVDFGLPGALWLAAQQSGVWEVLTSQWPEPRSGPSPAHYLLLAAIHRICQPGPKTEVE
;
A
#
# COMPACT_ATOMS: atom_id res chain seq x y z
N MET A 1 2.76 -0.57 -4.37
CA MET A 1 3.04 -1.98 -4.70
C MET A 1 4.43 -2.11 -5.30
N ALA A 2 5.16 -3.16 -4.95
CA ALA A 2 6.47 -3.44 -5.55
C ALA A 2 6.30 -4.01 -6.97
N THR A 3 7.15 -3.59 -7.90
CA THR A 3 7.11 -4.04 -9.30
C THR A 3 8.53 -4.30 -9.80
N ILE A 4 8.71 -5.29 -10.67
CA ILE A 4 9.98 -5.53 -11.34
C ILE A 4 10.03 -4.70 -12.62
N ILE A 5 11.09 -3.91 -12.80
CA ILE A 5 11.35 -3.17 -14.03
C ILE A 5 12.70 -3.58 -14.62
N ALA A 6 12.83 -3.44 -15.94
CA ALA A 6 14.09 -3.60 -16.66
C ALA A 6 14.62 -2.23 -17.11
N LYS A 7 15.93 -2.02 -16.98
CA LYS A 7 16.64 -0.85 -17.52
C LYS A 7 17.73 -1.34 -18.46
N GLN A 8 17.74 -0.84 -19.69
CA GLN A 8 18.79 -1.14 -20.65
C GLN A 8 19.96 -0.15 -20.50
N LYS A 9 21.17 -0.65 -20.28
CA LYS A 9 22.39 0.16 -20.19
C LYS A 9 23.51 -0.54 -20.93
N ARG A 10 24.21 0.15 -21.84
CA ARG A 10 25.30 -0.41 -22.67
C ARG A 10 24.92 -1.76 -23.32
N ARG A 11 23.73 -1.83 -23.92
CA ARG A 11 23.13 -3.04 -24.53
C ARG A 11 22.86 -4.22 -23.58
N LYS A 12 22.96 -4.04 -22.27
CA LYS A 12 22.61 -5.06 -21.26
C LYS A 12 21.35 -4.68 -20.50
N LEU A 13 20.53 -5.67 -20.15
CA LEU A 13 19.33 -5.48 -19.33
C LEU A 13 19.65 -5.70 -17.85
N TYR A 14 19.17 -4.77 -17.03
CA TYR A 14 19.35 -4.76 -15.59
C TYR A 14 17.99 -4.69 -14.91
N TYR A 15 17.73 -5.61 -13.98
CA TYR A 15 16.45 -5.72 -13.29
C TYR A 15 16.50 -5.05 -11.92
N TYR A 16 15.39 -4.43 -11.56
CA TYR A 16 15.20 -3.75 -10.29
C TYR A 16 13.81 -4.08 -9.74
N VAL A 17 13.71 -4.28 -8.43
CA VAL A 17 12.43 -4.12 -7.72
C VAL A 17 12.28 -2.65 -7.39
N VAL A 18 11.16 -2.07 -7.76
CA VAL A 18 10.84 -0.67 -7.46
C VAL A 18 9.54 -0.57 -6.70
N GLU A 19 9.53 0.31 -5.71
CA GLU A 19 8.31 0.72 -5.02
C GLU A 19 7.98 2.14 -5.44
N SER A 20 6.75 2.34 -5.90
CA SER A 20 6.25 3.65 -6.29
C SER A 20 5.30 4.19 -5.23
N ALA A 21 5.43 5.48 -4.94
CA ALA A 21 4.54 6.23 -4.06
C ALA A 21 4.27 7.61 -4.67
N ARG A 22 3.29 8.35 -4.15
CA ARG A 22 3.10 9.75 -4.55
C ARG A 22 3.98 10.65 -3.70
N VAL A 23 4.82 11.46 -4.35
CA VAL A 23 5.60 12.53 -3.73
C VAL A 23 5.10 13.84 -4.35
N ASP A 24 4.67 14.78 -3.51
CA ASP A 24 4.03 16.05 -3.93
C ASP A 24 2.90 15.83 -4.94
N GLY A 25 2.07 14.81 -4.68
CA GLY A 25 0.95 14.47 -5.53
C GLY A 25 1.33 13.94 -6.91
N LYS A 26 2.58 13.53 -7.18
CA LYS A 26 2.99 12.89 -8.44
C LYS A 26 3.53 11.47 -8.18
N PRO A 27 3.21 10.46 -9.02
CA PRO A 27 3.79 9.13 -8.86
C PRO A 27 5.30 9.19 -9.10
N ARG A 28 6.07 8.72 -8.11
CA ARG A 28 7.54 8.68 -8.12
C ARG A 28 8.00 7.32 -7.58
N ILE A 29 9.13 6.85 -8.09
CA ILE A 29 9.80 5.69 -7.53
C ILE A 29 10.56 6.15 -6.28
N VAL A 30 10.16 5.64 -5.12
CA VAL A 30 10.73 6.03 -3.81
C VAL A 30 11.79 5.05 -3.31
N LYS A 31 11.78 3.82 -3.82
CA LYS A 31 12.78 2.79 -3.49
C LYS A 31 13.12 1.98 -4.73
N GLN A 32 14.41 1.71 -4.93
CA GLN A 32 14.93 0.87 -6.01
C GLN A 32 15.95 -0.11 -5.44
N THR A 33 15.68 -1.39 -5.56
CA THR A 33 16.60 -2.47 -5.18
C THR A 33 17.10 -3.15 -6.45
N TYR A 34 18.41 -3.16 -6.65
CA TYR A 34 19.04 -3.80 -7.81
C TYR A 34 19.02 -5.33 -7.67
N LEU A 35 18.49 -6.01 -8.67
CA LEU A 35 18.41 -7.48 -8.69
C LEU A 35 19.57 -8.13 -9.44
N GLY A 36 20.16 -7.44 -10.42
CA GLY A 36 21.20 -8.03 -11.28
C GLY A 36 20.92 -7.86 -12.77
N THR A 37 21.71 -8.56 -13.58
CA THR A 37 21.43 -8.77 -15.00
C THR A 37 20.39 -9.87 -15.19
N ALA A 38 19.85 -10.00 -16.41
CA ALA A 38 18.93 -11.07 -16.77
C ALA A 38 19.47 -12.47 -16.40
N GLU A 39 20.75 -12.71 -16.69
CA GLU A 39 21.42 -13.99 -16.47
C GLU A 39 21.55 -14.30 -14.99
N ARG A 40 21.87 -13.29 -14.16
CA ARG A 40 22.00 -13.48 -12.71
C ARG A 40 20.65 -13.75 -12.04
N VAL A 41 19.60 -13.07 -12.48
CA VAL A 41 18.23 -13.34 -11.99
C VAL A 41 17.78 -14.74 -12.37
N ALA A 42 18.05 -15.18 -13.61
CA ALA A 42 17.73 -16.54 -14.05
C ALA A 42 18.49 -17.59 -13.23
N ALA A 43 19.78 -17.39 -12.97
CA ALA A 43 20.59 -18.30 -12.15
C ALA A 43 20.04 -18.42 -10.72
N LEU A 44 19.66 -17.32 -10.08
CA LEU A 44 19.06 -17.32 -8.74
C LEU A 44 17.77 -18.15 -8.66
N ILE A 45 16.95 -18.13 -9.71
CA ILE A 45 15.71 -18.93 -9.78
C ILE A 45 16.02 -20.41 -9.98
N GLN A 46 17.03 -20.73 -10.81
CA GLN A 46 17.44 -22.10 -11.10
C GLN A 46 18.11 -22.78 -9.90
N ASP A 47 18.97 -22.07 -9.19
CA ASP A 47 19.73 -22.62 -8.07
C ASP A 47 18.83 -23.03 -6.89
N ARG A 48 17.58 -22.53 -6.81
CA ARG A 48 16.60 -22.84 -5.74
C ARG A 48 17.20 -22.74 -4.31
N THR A 49 18.26 -21.97 -4.14
CA THR A 49 18.99 -21.79 -2.88
C THR A 49 18.33 -20.79 -1.94
N ALA A 50 17.21 -20.19 -2.36
CA ALA A 50 16.44 -19.30 -1.51
C ALA A 50 15.91 -20.08 -0.29
N PRO A 51 16.21 -19.64 0.95
CA PRO A 51 15.65 -20.27 2.13
C PRO A 51 14.13 -20.20 2.09
N LEU A 52 13.46 -21.26 2.53
CA LEU A 52 12.01 -21.28 2.68
C LEU A 52 11.62 -20.15 3.65
N PRO A 53 10.71 -19.23 3.26
CA PRO A 53 10.26 -18.19 4.16
C PRO A 53 9.53 -18.83 5.35
N LEU A 54 10.10 -18.67 6.55
CA LEU A 54 9.56 -19.26 7.78
C LEU A 54 8.37 -18.45 8.34
N SER A 55 8.28 -17.17 8.01
CA SER A 55 7.14 -16.30 8.32
C SER A 55 7.10 -15.09 7.38
N VAL A 56 5.90 -14.55 7.18
CA VAL A 56 5.68 -13.29 6.46
C VAL A 56 4.85 -12.38 7.35
N THR A 57 5.38 -11.21 7.70
CA THR A 57 4.63 -10.18 8.44
C THR A 57 4.10 -9.16 7.45
N TRP A 58 2.77 -9.11 7.30
CA TRP A 58 2.11 -8.12 6.46
C TRP A 58 1.76 -6.89 7.30
N VAL A 59 2.59 -5.85 7.22
CA VAL A 59 2.34 -4.58 7.93
C VAL A 59 1.03 -3.93 7.46
N ASP A 60 0.69 -4.08 6.17
CA ASP A 60 -0.52 -3.52 5.57
C ASP A 60 -1.82 -4.09 6.16
N PHE A 61 -1.80 -5.31 6.71
CA PHE A 61 -2.98 -5.90 7.34
C PHE A 61 -3.40 -5.15 8.61
N GLY A 62 -2.44 -4.60 9.36
CA GLY A 62 -2.71 -3.83 10.58
C GLY A 62 -3.12 -2.38 10.34
N LEU A 63 -2.91 -1.86 9.12
CA LEU A 63 -3.09 -0.44 8.80
C LEU A 63 -4.54 0.04 9.00
N PRO A 64 -5.59 -0.67 8.54
CA PRO A 64 -6.98 -0.25 8.81
C PRO A 64 -7.29 -0.16 10.31
N GLY A 65 -6.79 -1.12 11.10
CA GLY A 65 -6.97 -1.12 12.55
C GLY A 65 -6.24 0.03 13.24
N ALA A 66 -5.01 0.34 12.81
CA ALA A 66 -4.26 1.49 13.32
C ALA A 66 -4.95 2.82 12.99
N LEU A 67 -5.53 2.96 11.79
CA LEU A 67 -6.28 4.16 11.39
C LEU A 67 -7.59 4.32 12.16
N TRP A 68 -8.29 3.22 12.44
CA TRP A 68 -9.45 3.24 13.34
C TRP A 68 -9.07 3.74 14.74
N LEU A 69 -8.01 3.18 15.33
CA LEU A 69 -7.53 3.61 16.64
C LEU A 69 -7.11 5.10 16.63
N ALA A 70 -6.43 5.55 15.57
CA ALA A 70 -6.06 6.94 15.41
C ALA A 70 -7.27 7.87 15.30
N ALA A 71 -8.36 7.45 14.63
CA ALA A 71 -9.59 8.23 14.53
C ALA A 71 -10.27 8.40 15.90
N GLN A 72 -10.24 7.38 16.75
CA GLN A 72 -10.74 7.46 18.13
C GLN A 72 -9.85 8.36 19.00
N GLN A 73 -8.52 8.16 18.95
CA GLN A 73 -7.58 8.91 19.79
C GLN A 73 -7.49 10.40 19.44
N SER A 74 -7.75 10.75 18.18
CA SER A 74 -7.70 12.14 17.70
C SER A 74 -8.98 12.93 17.94
N GLY A 75 -10.07 12.30 18.38
CA GLY A 75 -11.39 12.95 18.47
C GLY A 75 -12.17 13.00 17.15
N VAL A 76 -11.60 12.50 16.05
CA VAL A 76 -12.24 12.53 14.72
C VAL A 76 -13.52 11.72 14.73
N TRP A 77 -13.53 10.56 15.41
CA TRP A 77 -14.71 9.72 15.50
C TRP A 77 -15.86 10.42 16.23
N GLU A 78 -15.57 11.06 17.35
CA GLU A 78 -16.51 11.81 18.19
C GLU A 78 -17.10 13.00 17.42
N VAL A 79 -16.26 13.72 16.66
CA VAL A 79 -16.73 14.81 15.79
C VAL A 79 -17.66 14.26 14.70
N LEU A 80 -17.29 13.16 14.04
CA LEU A 80 -18.11 12.57 12.98
C LEU A 80 -19.47 12.07 13.49
N THR A 81 -19.50 11.39 14.64
CA THR A 81 -20.76 10.87 15.21
C THR A 81 -21.65 12.00 15.72
N SER A 82 -21.10 13.13 16.14
CA SER A 82 -21.89 14.28 16.59
C SER A 82 -22.72 14.95 15.48
N GLN A 83 -22.40 14.71 14.20
CA GLN A 83 -23.06 15.37 13.08
C GLN A 83 -24.45 14.79 12.74
N TRP A 84 -24.75 13.58 13.22
CA TRP A 84 -26.03 12.91 12.94
C TRP A 84 -26.63 12.31 14.22
N PRO A 85 -27.97 12.25 14.33
CA PRO A 85 -28.60 11.50 15.40
C PRO A 85 -28.19 10.03 15.38
N GLU A 86 -28.25 9.39 16.53
CA GLU A 86 -27.99 7.95 16.65
C GLU A 86 -28.98 7.14 15.80
N PRO A 87 -28.49 6.27 14.89
CA PRO A 87 -29.36 5.51 14.01
C PRO A 87 -30.21 4.50 14.79
N ARG A 88 -31.45 4.31 14.36
CA ARG A 88 -32.35 3.28 14.94
C ARG A 88 -31.84 1.86 14.72
N SER A 89 -31.07 1.63 13.65
CA SER A 89 -30.38 0.38 13.37
C SER A 89 -29.26 0.60 12.35
N GLY A 90 -28.23 -0.25 12.42
CA GLY A 90 -27.12 -0.27 11.45
C GLY A 90 -26.13 0.89 11.57
N PRO A 91 -25.14 0.95 10.67
CA PRO A 91 -24.10 1.98 10.65
C PRO A 91 -24.66 3.36 10.25
N SER A 92 -24.26 4.39 10.97
CA SER A 92 -24.55 5.80 10.65
C SER A 92 -23.69 6.32 9.47
N PRO A 93 -24.02 7.49 8.87
CA PRO A 93 -23.18 8.14 7.87
C PRO A 93 -21.71 8.33 8.32
N ALA A 94 -21.48 8.57 9.62
CA ALA A 94 -20.14 8.68 10.20
C ALA A 94 -19.29 7.43 9.95
N HIS A 95 -19.87 6.22 10.03
CA HIS A 95 -19.17 4.97 9.77
C HIS A 95 -18.70 4.89 8.32
N TYR A 96 -19.59 5.21 7.37
CA TYR A 96 -19.26 5.16 5.95
C TYR A 96 -18.23 6.22 5.55
N LEU A 97 -18.31 7.42 6.12
CA LEU A 97 -17.31 8.48 5.89
C LEU A 97 -15.93 8.07 6.41
N LEU A 98 -15.85 7.54 7.63
CA LEU A 98 -14.60 7.06 8.19
C LEU A 98 -14.04 5.87 7.40
N LEU A 99 -14.91 4.93 6.99
CA LEU A 99 -14.52 3.81 6.15
C LEU A 99 -13.95 4.27 4.80
N ALA A 100 -14.60 5.24 4.14
CA ALA A 100 -14.10 5.82 2.89
C ALA A 100 -12.74 6.52 3.09
N ALA A 101 -12.53 7.21 4.21
CA ALA A 101 -11.26 7.84 4.53
C ALA A 101 -10.14 6.80 4.76
N ILE A 102 -10.43 5.74 5.53
CA ILE A 102 -9.50 4.62 5.75
C ILE A 102 -9.15 3.96 4.42
N HIS A 103 -10.15 3.64 3.59
CA HIS A 103 -9.95 3.08 2.27
C HIS A 103 -9.04 3.97 1.41
N ARG A 104 -9.28 5.28 1.41
CA ARG A 104 -8.48 6.24 0.65
C ARG A 104 -7.01 6.27 1.05
N ILE A 105 -6.72 6.05 2.33
CA ILE A 105 -5.36 6.00 2.87
C ILE A 105 -4.70 4.66 2.53
N CYS A 106 -5.41 3.56 2.74
CA CYS A 106 -4.91 2.20 2.45
C CYS A 106 -4.71 1.96 0.95
N GLN A 107 -5.57 2.53 0.10
CA GLN A 107 -5.53 2.39 -1.36
C GLN A 107 -5.68 3.75 -2.05
N PRO A 108 -4.56 4.48 -2.24
CA PRO A 108 -4.63 5.80 -2.86
C PRO A 108 -4.89 5.74 -4.38
N GLY A 109 -6.16 5.81 -4.81
CA GLY A 109 -6.57 5.93 -6.24
C GLY A 109 -6.84 7.37 -6.71
N PRO A 110 -7.20 7.63 -7.97
CA PRO A 110 -7.80 8.91 -8.38
C PRO A 110 -9.25 9.05 -7.87
N LYS A 111 -9.80 10.27 -7.80
CA LYS A 111 -11.20 10.49 -7.37
C LYS A 111 -12.24 10.10 -8.44
N THR A 112 -11.76 9.88 -9.67
CA THR A 112 -12.58 9.63 -10.87
C THR A 112 -12.84 8.15 -11.11
N GLU A 113 -12.19 7.27 -10.36
CA GLU A 113 -12.40 5.82 -10.42
C GLU A 113 -12.95 5.39 -9.08
N VAL A 114 -14.11 4.73 -9.09
CA VAL A 114 -14.69 4.07 -7.93
C VAL A 114 -14.51 2.59 -8.20
N GLU A 115 -13.51 1.97 -7.55
CA GLU A 115 -13.34 0.52 -7.48
C GLU A 115 -14.06 -0.04 -6.26
#